data_AF-A0A7C9EQF5-F1
#
_entry.id   AF-A0A7C9EQF5-F1
#
_cell.length_a   1.000
_cell.length_b   1.000
_cell.length_c   1.000
_cell.angle_alpha   90.00
_cell.angle_beta   90.00
_cell.angle_gamma   90.00
#
_symmetry.space_group_name_H-M   'P 1'
#
loop_
_entity.id
_entity.type
_entity.pdbx_description
1 polymer ?
#
loop_
_entity_poly.entity_id
_entity_poly.type
_entity_poly.pdbx_seq_one_letter_code
_entity_poly.pdbx_strand_id
1 'polypeptide(L)'
;MMNTGGMDKELGTDSRGSNAVYLEDLSISAQIEVSVEKRRSLRARYYYGIIFLSTNLAAWFIRDYILRVIPKNHFHRVCGIGGRDCTRTMGVLRISLGCFIFFFLMFLTTMRTRKLHEVRSVWHSGWWPAKIVLLIVSMTSPFFFSSEFIHLYGEFARVGAGVFLILQLVSVIQFIAWWNKYWMPEAKRKQCCSLGLIMSTVFYVASVCGVVFLYKLYVRSSSCTLNIFFISWTATLLLVMMLISLHSKVNRGLLSSGIMASYVVFLCWSAIRSEPVGRCSPQKETIGHHDWVTVLSFLMGICAIVMATFSTGIDSESFQFRKDEAQEGDDIPYKYGFFHLVFSLGAMYFAMLLINWNLNSSTRKWSIDVGWASTWVKIINEWLAAAIYLWKLISPVVRQAKVADQGVPDIVATL
;
A
#
# COMPACT_ATOMS: atom_id res chain seq x y z
N MET A 1 -11.75 -0.43 -87.67
CA MET A 1 -10.37 -0.03 -87.31
C MET A 1 -10.46 0.74 -86.00
N MET A 2 -10.14 0.12 -84.85
CA MET A 2 -8.85 0.30 -84.13
C MET A 2 -8.52 1.79 -83.96
N ASN A 3 -8.81 2.41 -82.83
CA ASN A 3 -8.05 2.41 -81.56
C ASN A 3 -6.62 2.93 -81.70
N THR A 4 -6.37 4.13 -81.17
CA THR A 4 -5.14 4.50 -80.44
C THR A 4 -5.54 5.50 -79.33
N GLY A 5 -5.51 5.04 -78.08
CA GLY A 5 -5.14 5.88 -76.94
C GLY A 5 -3.64 6.21 -77.02
N GLY A 6 -3.04 7.07 -76.22
CA GLY A 6 -3.45 7.82 -75.05
C GLY A 6 -2.16 8.31 -74.38
N MET A 7 -2.22 9.42 -73.64
CA MET A 7 -1.39 9.74 -72.47
C MET A 7 -1.90 11.08 -71.92
N ASP A 8 -1.67 11.30 -70.63
CA ASP A 8 -2.03 12.50 -69.84
C ASP A 8 -3.29 12.36 -68.96
N LYS A 9 -3.30 11.31 -68.12
CA LYS A 9 -4.05 11.31 -66.84
C LYS A 9 -3.28 10.56 -65.76
N GLU A 10 -2.11 11.06 -65.35
CA GLU A 10 -1.50 10.71 -64.05
C GLU A 10 -0.69 11.89 -63.51
N LEU A 11 -1.34 12.81 -62.78
CA LEU A 11 -0.63 13.74 -61.88
C LEU A 11 -1.53 14.34 -60.78
N GLY A 12 -2.60 13.64 -60.38
CA GLY A 12 -3.58 14.14 -59.41
C GLY A 12 -3.98 13.18 -58.29
N THR A 13 -3.56 11.92 -58.36
CA THR A 13 -3.91 10.85 -57.39
C THR A 13 -2.77 10.49 -56.44
N ASP A 14 -1.52 10.81 -56.80
CA ASP A 14 -0.32 10.45 -56.04
C ASP A 14 -0.12 11.33 -54.77
N SER A 15 -0.42 12.62 -54.85
CA SER A 15 -0.24 13.55 -53.72
C SER A 15 -1.20 13.29 -52.55
N ARG A 16 -2.40 12.77 -52.81
CA ARG A 16 -3.40 12.45 -51.78
C ARG A 16 -3.08 11.14 -51.07
N GLY A 17 -2.55 10.15 -51.80
CA GLY A 17 -2.02 8.90 -51.23
C GLY A 17 -0.76 9.13 -50.42
N SER A 18 0.18 9.94 -50.95
CA SER A 18 1.43 10.27 -50.26
C SER A 18 1.21 11.05 -48.95
N ASN A 19 0.27 12.00 -48.93
CA ASN A 19 -0.10 12.72 -47.69
C ASN A 19 -0.81 11.83 -46.66
N ALA A 20 -1.63 10.86 -47.10
CA ALA A 20 -2.27 9.91 -46.19
C ALA A 20 -1.26 8.96 -45.55
N VAL A 21 -0.31 8.44 -46.34
CA VAL A 21 0.79 7.60 -45.86
C VAL A 21 1.69 8.37 -44.90
N TYR A 22 2.01 9.64 -45.20
CA TYR A 22 2.82 10.47 -44.32
C TYR A 22 2.12 10.76 -42.97
N LEU A 23 0.82 11.03 -42.98
CA LEU A 23 0.03 11.23 -41.75
C LEU A 23 -0.08 9.94 -40.93
N GLU A 24 -0.20 8.79 -41.59
CA GLU A 24 -0.19 7.48 -40.94
C GLU A 24 1.17 7.19 -40.29
N ASP A 25 2.28 7.43 -41.00
CA ASP A 25 3.65 7.29 -40.47
C ASP A 25 3.93 8.25 -39.28
N LEU A 26 3.42 9.48 -39.34
CA LEU A 26 3.53 10.44 -38.23
C LEU A 26 2.75 9.95 -37.00
N SER A 27 1.57 9.37 -37.20
CA SER A 27 0.73 8.83 -36.13
C SER A 27 1.36 7.60 -35.47
N ILE A 28 1.97 6.71 -36.26
CA ILE A 28 2.69 5.53 -35.79
C ILE A 28 3.91 5.96 -34.97
N SER A 29 4.68 6.93 -35.48
CA SER A 29 5.86 7.47 -34.79
C SER A 29 5.50 8.08 -33.44
N ALA A 30 4.41 8.86 -33.37
CA ALA A 30 3.92 9.44 -32.12
C ALA A 30 3.45 8.35 -31.13
N GLN A 31 2.74 7.31 -31.60
CA GLN A 31 2.33 6.18 -30.75
C GLN A 31 3.53 5.40 -30.19
N ILE A 32 4.57 5.21 -31.01
CA ILE A 32 5.81 4.56 -30.57
C ILE A 32 6.47 5.40 -29.47
N GLU A 33 6.60 6.70 -29.66
CA GLU A 33 7.21 7.60 -28.66
C GLU A 33 6.45 7.55 -27.32
N VAL A 34 5.12 7.66 -27.36
CA VAL A 34 4.25 7.54 -26.18
C VAL A 34 4.46 6.18 -25.48
N SER A 35 4.53 5.08 -26.25
CA SER A 35 4.75 3.74 -25.69
C SER A 35 6.13 3.60 -25.01
N VAL A 36 7.15 4.25 -25.55
CA VAL A 36 8.52 4.25 -25.02
C VAL A 36 8.57 5.02 -23.70
N GLU A 37 8.00 6.22 -23.64
CA GLU A 37 7.99 7.04 -22.42
C GLU A 37 7.12 6.39 -21.32
N LYS A 38 5.99 5.78 -21.70
CA LYS A 38 5.18 4.97 -20.78
C LYS A 38 5.99 3.81 -20.18
N ARG A 39 6.76 3.09 -20.99
CA ARG A 39 7.65 2.01 -20.50
C ARG A 39 8.76 2.55 -19.62
N ARG A 40 9.28 3.75 -19.88
CA ARG A 40 10.27 4.42 -19.03
C ARG A 40 9.69 4.75 -17.66
N SER A 41 8.49 5.33 -17.60
CA SER A 41 7.77 5.59 -16.35
C SER A 41 7.47 4.31 -15.56
N LEU A 42 7.06 3.24 -16.24
CA LEU A 42 6.83 1.93 -15.63
C LEU A 42 8.10 1.27 -15.10
N ARG A 43 9.28 1.58 -15.66
CA ARG A 43 10.58 1.17 -15.10
C ARG A 43 10.96 2.03 -13.88
N ALA A 44 10.66 3.33 -13.92
CA ALA A 44 11.00 4.27 -12.85
C ALA A 44 10.47 3.86 -11.48
N ARG A 45 9.22 3.39 -11.38
CA ARG A 45 8.65 2.88 -10.12
C ARG A 45 9.48 1.76 -9.48
N TYR A 46 10.10 0.87 -10.26
CA TYR A 46 10.91 -0.21 -9.70
C TYR A 46 12.21 0.31 -9.10
N TYR A 47 12.84 1.31 -9.72
CA TYR A 47 14.00 1.97 -9.12
C TYR A 47 13.66 2.65 -7.79
N TYR A 48 12.51 3.34 -7.70
CA TYR A 48 12.02 3.89 -6.44
C TYR A 48 11.71 2.80 -5.40
N GLY A 49 11.11 1.68 -5.83
CA GLY A 49 10.92 0.49 -4.99
C GLY A 49 12.23 -0.07 -4.43
N ILE A 50 13.27 -0.15 -5.26
CA ILE A 50 14.61 -0.59 -4.85
C ILE A 50 15.24 0.40 -3.88
N ILE A 51 15.19 1.71 -4.17
CA ILE A 51 15.67 2.76 -3.24
C ILE A 51 14.98 2.62 -1.89
N PHE A 52 13.65 2.47 -1.89
CA PHE A 52 12.89 2.28 -0.67
C PHE A 52 13.33 1.01 0.07
N LEU A 53 13.41 -0.15 -0.58
CA LEU A 53 13.92 -1.39 0.02
C LEU A 53 15.33 -1.22 0.61
N SER A 54 16.25 -0.61 -0.12
CA SER A 54 17.62 -0.37 0.34
C SER A 54 17.66 0.53 1.58
N THR A 55 16.86 1.60 1.63
CA THR A 55 16.76 2.46 2.82
C THR A 55 16.16 1.73 4.02
N ASN A 56 15.19 0.84 3.79
CA ASN A 56 14.57 0.02 4.83
C ASN A 56 15.60 -0.97 5.42
N LEU A 57 16.37 -1.65 4.56
CA LEU A 57 17.46 -2.53 4.98
C LEU A 57 18.57 -1.76 5.71
N ALA A 58 18.91 -0.55 5.29
CA ALA A 58 19.89 0.30 5.96
C ALA A 58 19.44 0.71 7.36
N ALA A 59 18.16 1.11 7.52
CA ALA A 59 17.59 1.44 8.82
C ALA A 59 17.60 0.22 9.76
N TRP A 60 17.26 -0.97 9.25
CA TRP A 60 17.36 -2.21 10.01
C TRP A 60 18.81 -2.51 10.42
N PHE A 61 19.77 -2.43 9.49
CA PHE A 61 21.18 -2.66 9.77
C PHE A 61 21.69 -1.73 10.88
N ILE A 62 21.35 -0.44 10.80
CA ILE A 62 21.66 0.55 11.83
C ILE A 62 21.03 0.14 13.17
N ARG A 63 19.75 -0.23 13.20
CA ARG A 63 19.08 -0.66 14.43
C ARG A 63 19.79 -1.82 15.14
N ASP A 64 20.16 -2.87 14.41
CA ASP A 64 20.62 -4.12 15.02
C ASP A 64 22.15 -4.21 15.19
N TYR A 65 22.92 -3.45 14.38
CA TYR A 65 24.38 -3.59 14.29
C TYR A 65 25.19 -2.32 14.60
N ILE A 66 24.59 -1.13 14.73
CA ILE A 66 25.35 0.13 14.93
C ILE A 66 26.34 0.06 16.10
N LEU A 67 25.95 -0.55 17.21
CA LEU A 67 26.80 -0.68 18.42
C LEU A 67 27.96 -1.68 18.26
N ARG A 68 27.92 -2.57 17.27
CA ARG A 68 29.05 -3.46 16.94
C ARG A 68 30.06 -2.78 16.01
N VAL A 69 29.58 -1.87 15.18
CA VAL A 69 30.39 -1.19 14.16
C VAL A 69 31.11 0.02 14.73
N ILE A 70 30.50 0.77 15.66
CA ILE A 70 31.11 1.95 16.27
C ILE A 70 31.77 1.55 17.60
N PRO A 71 33.12 1.54 17.71
CA PRO A 71 33.81 1.26 18.97
C PRO A 71 33.47 2.30 20.04
N LYS A 72 33.36 1.86 21.30
CA LYS A 72 32.93 2.67 22.46
C LYS A 72 33.67 4.02 22.58
N ASN A 73 34.93 4.05 22.15
CA ASN A 73 35.86 5.17 22.23
C ASN A 73 35.46 6.33 21.30
N HIS A 74 34.86 6.00 20.15
CA HIS A 74 34.37 6.97 19.15
C HIS A 74 32.87 7.29 19.33
N PHE A 75 32.17 6.47 20.11
CA PHE A 75 30.74 6.58 20.36
C PHE A 75 30.37 7.91 21.05
N HIS A 76 31.13 8.37 22.05
CA HIS A 76 30.82 9.64 22.73
C HIS A 76 31.07 10.89 21.87
N ARG A 77 32.02 10.87 20.92
CA ARG A 77 32.29 12.00 20.03
C ARG A 77 31.27 12.12 18.89
N VAL A 78 30.74 10.99 18.41
CA VAL A 78 29.81 10.92 17.28
C VAL A 78 28.35 10.95 17.72
N CYS A 79 28.04 10.45 18.93
CA CYS A 79 26.67 10.19 19.39
C CYS A 79 26.23 11.07 20.58
N GLY A 80 26.94 12.17 20.82
CA GLY A 80 26.63 13.15 21.86
C GLY A 80 26.90 12.69 23.30
N ILE A 81 26.67 13.60 24.24
CA ILE A 81 26.82 13.34 25.68
C ILE A 81 25.77 12.30 26.11
N GLY A 82 26.25 11.16 26.61
CA GLY A 82 25.42 10.02 27.05
C GLY A 82 25.03 9.04 25.93
N GLY A 83 25.50 9.20 24.69
CA GLY A 83 25.22 8.28 23.59
C GLY A 83 23.77 8.28 23.08
N ARG A 84 22.99 9.29 23.47
CA ARG A 84 21.56 9.44 23.14
C ARG A 84 21.33 9.55 21.64
N ASP A 85 22.28 10.13 20.90
CA ASP A 85 22.10 10.42 19.49
C ASP A 85 22.27 9.17 18.60
N CYS A 86 22.94 8.11 19.06
CA CYS A 86 23.08 6.84 18.29
C CYS A 86 22.38 5.66 18.95
N THR A 87 21.30 5.91 19.68
CA THR A 87 20.42 4.82 20.13
C THR A 87 19.74 4.16 18.92
N ARG A 88 19.41 2.86 19.04
CA ARG A 88 18.81 2.05 17.95
C ARG A 88 17.62 2.76 17.30
N THR A 89 16.73 3.32 18.12
CA THR A 89 15.54 4.08 17.70
C THR A 89 15.92 5.34 16.91
N MET A 90 16.85 6.14 17.43
CA MET A 90 17.24 7.42 16.81
C MET A 90 17.94 7.23 15.46
N GLY A 91 18.72 6.16 15.31
CA GLY A 91 19.30 5.78 14.03
C GLY A 91 18.23 5.44 12.98
N VAL A 92 17.22 4.65 13.35
CA VAL A 92 16.09 4.31 12.46
C VAL A 92 15.32 5.56 12.06
N LEU A 93 15.01 6.45 13.01
CA LEU A 93 14.27 7.68 12.75
C LEU A 93 15.01 8.62 11.81
N ARG A 94 16.35 8.72 11.92
CA ARG A 94 17.16 9.53 10.98
C ARG A 94 17.11 9.00 9.55
N ILE A 95 17.31 7.69 9.37
CA ILE A 95 17.21 7.09 8.02
C ILE A 95 15.80 7.23 7.45
N SER A 96 14.79 7.01 8.28
CA SER A 96 13.39 7.22 7.89
C SER A 96 13.11 8.67 7.51
N LEU A 97 13.59 9.65 8.27
CA LEU A 97 13.44 11.06 7.94
C LEU A 97 14.11 11.41 6.61
N GLY A 98 15.30 10.89 6.35
CA GLY A 98 15.97 11.10 5.06
C GLY A 98 15.20 10.49 3.89
N CYS A 99 14.61 9.31 4.08
CA CYS A 99 13.74 8.65 3.12
C CYS A 99 12.45 9.46 2.88
N PHE A 100 11.82 9.93 3.97
CA PHE A 100 10.67 10.81 3.92
C PHE A 100 10.98 12.09 3.13
N ILE A 101 12.08 12.79 3.43
CA ILE A 101 12.47 14.02 2.73
C ILE A 101 12.64 13.76 1.24
N PHE A 102 13.36 12.69 0.86
CA PHE A 102 13.56 12.35 -0.56
C PHE A 102 12.23 12.14 -1.29
N PHE A 103 11.36 11.26 -0.78
CA PHE A 103 10.09 10.96 -1.43
C PHE A 103 9.10 12.13 -1.35
N PHE A 104 9.14 12.94 -0.28
CA PHE A 104 8.30 14.12 -0.16
C PHE A 104 8.72 15.22 -1.15
N LEU A 105 10.02 15.44 -1.37
CA LEU A 105 10.51 16.35 -2.42
C LEU A 105 10.14 15.84 -3.81
N MET A 106 10.21 14.53 -4.04
CA MET A 106 9.71 13.92 -5.28
C MET A 106 8.19 14.12 -5.44
N PHE A 107 7.41 14.03 -4.37
CA PHE A 107 5.98 14.34 -4.37
C PHE A 107 5.74 15.82 -4.76
N LEU A 108 6.45 16.76 -4.12
CA LEU A 108 6.29 18.18 -4.41
C LEU A 108 6.64 18.54 -5.86
N THR A 109 7.67 17.91 -6.42
CA THR A 109 8.13 18.17 -7.80
C THR A 109 7.32 17.46 -8.88
N THR A 110 6.55 16.43 -8.52
CA THR A 110 5.74 15.62 -9.46
C THR A 110 4.24 15.70 -9.21
N MET A 111 3.79 16.54 -8.26
CA MET A 111 2.37 16.76 -8.07
C MET A 111 1.72 17.38 -9.32
N ARG A 112 0.46 17.03 -9.57
CA ARG A 112 -0.36 17.50 -10.70
C ARG A 112 0.11 17.12 -12.11
N THR A 113 1.13 16.28 -12.27
CA THR A 113 1.47 15.72 -13.59
C THR A 113 0.28 14.93 -14.14
N ARG A 114 -0.10 15.17 -15.40
CA ARG A 114 -1.18 14.42 -16.07
C ARG A 114 -0.68 13.69 -17.32
N LYS A 115 0.20 14.32 -18.10
CA LYS A 115 0.68 13.81 -19.39
C LYS A 115 2.13 13.32 -19.37
N LEU A 116 2.46 12.39 -20.26
CA LEU A 116 3.79 11.79 -20.37
C LEU A 116 4.87 12.75 -20.87
N HIS A 117 4.52 13.73 -21.72
CA HIS A 117 5.48 14.69 -22.31
C HIS A 117 5.75 15.93 -21.44
N GLU A 118 5.13 16.03 -20.27
CA GLU A 118 5.39 17.14 -19.34
C GLU A 118 6.82 17.07 -18.76
N VAL A 119 7.44 18.23 -18.51
CA VAL A 119 8.76 18.32 -17.86
C VAL A 119 8.82 17.56 -16.53
N ARG A 120 7.71 17.54 -15.77
CA ARG A 120 7.60 16.80 -14.51
C ARG A 120 7.61 15.28 -14.70
N SER A 121 7.09 14.79 -15.82
CA SER A 121 7.16 13.37 -16.20
C SER A 121 8.60 12.98 -16.55
N VAL A 122 9.29 13.82 -17.33
CA VAL A 122 10.72 13.63 -17.62
C VAL A 122 11.57 13.66 -16.34
N TRP A 123 11.25 14.57 -15.40
CA TRP A 123 11.86 14.56 -14.06
C TRP A 123 11.56 13.27 -13.32
N HIS A 124 10.32 12.77 -13.30
CA HIS A 124 9.96 11.52 -12.62
C HIS A 124 10.69 10.29 -13.20
N SER A 125 10.76 10.17 -14.53
CA SER A 125 11.24 8.98 -15.24
C SER A 125 12.74 9.02 -15.61
N GLY A 126 13.36 10.21 -15.58
CA GLY A 126 14.73 10.47 -16.02
C GLY A 126 15.64 11.04 -14.93
N TRP A 127 16.65 11.83 -15.30
CA TRP A 127 17.51 12.62 -14.40
C TRP A 127 18.03 11.89 -13.15
N TRP A 128 18.37 10.60 -13.29
CA TRP A 128 18.83 9.75 -12.17
C TRP A 128 20.06 10.29 -11.43
N PRO A 129 21.09 10.84 -12.09
CA PRO A 129 22.24 11.41 -11.38
C PRO A 129 21.83 12.52 -10.40
N ALA A 130 20.96 13.44 -10.82
CA ALA A 130 20.44 14.51 -9.95
C ALA A 130 19.64 13.95 -8.77
N LYS A 131 18.85 12.89 -8.99
CA LYS A 131 18.11 12.21 -7.92
C LYS A 131 19.00 11.46 -6.94
N ILE A 132 20.12 10.88 -7.41
CA ILE A 132 21.09 10.24 -6.53
C ILE A 132 21.73 11.28 -5.62
N VAL A 133 22.10 12.45 -6.16
CA VAL A 133 22.57 13.58 -5.34
C VAL A 133 21.49 14.01 -4.34
N LEU A 134 20.25 14.18 -4.80
CA LEU A 134 19.11 14.51 -3.93
C LEU A 134 18.91 13.47 -2.82
N LEU A 135 19.02 12.18 -3.14
CA LEU A 135 18.91 11.08 -2.20
C LEU A 135 20.03 11.13 -1.15
N ILE A 136 21.28 11.32 -1.57
CA ILE A 136 22.43 11.42 -0.65
C ILE A 136 22.24 12.60 0.30
N VAL A 137 21.90 13.78 -0.23
CA VAL A 137 21.64 14.99 0.58
C VAL A 137 20.48 14.77 1.54
N SER A 138 19.39 14.16 1.06
CA SER A 138 18.23 13.85 1.91
C SER A 138 18.60 12.88 3.02
N MET A 139 19.44 11.87 2.76
CA MET A 139 19.86 10.87 3.75
C MET A 139 20.88 11.40 4.76
N THR A 140 21.73 12.37 4.38
CA THR A 140 22.71 12.95 5.29
C THR A 140 22.13 14.10 6.13
N SER A 141 21.15 14.84 5.60
CA SER A 141 20.50 15.96 6.30
C SER A 141 20.03 15.67 7.74
N PRO A 142 19.44 14.49 8.07
CA PRO A 142 18.92 14.20 9.41
C PRO A 142 20.00 14.06 10.49
N PHE A 143 21.26 13.88 10.09
CA PHE A 143 22.39 13.78 11.02
C PHE A 143 22.84 15.15 11.53
N PHE A 144 22.43 16.24 10.88
CA PHE A 144 22.69 17.61 11.36
C PHE A 144 21.61 18.12 12.32
N PHE A 145 20.48 17.40 12.45
CA PHE A 145 19.40 17.78 13.37
C PHE A 145 19.64 17.27 14.79
N SER A 146 19.21 18.07 15.77
CA SER A 146 19.27 17.70 17.19
C SER A 146 18.39 16.49 17.49
N SER A 147 18.72 15.75 18.55
CA SER A 147 17.93 14.59 18.95
C SER A 147 16.50 14.95 19.40
N GLU A 148 16.27 16.17 19.88
CA GLU A 148 14.92 16.66 20.18
C GLU A 148 14.07 16.77 18.91
N PHE A 149 14.64 17.29 17.83
CA PHE A 149 13.96 17.37 16.53
C PHE A 149 13.64 15.97 15.97
N ILE A 150 14.57 15.03 16.09
CA ILE A 150 14.34 13.65 15.63
C ILE A 150 13.27 12.95 16.49
N HIS A 151 13.19 13.25 17.79
CA HIS A 151 12.11 12.74 18.64
C HIS A 151 10.75 13.32 18.23
N LEU A 152 10.70 14.63 17.95
CA LEU A 152 9.49 15.29 17.41
C LEU A 152 9.08 14.67 16.06
N TYR A 153 10.03 14.41 15.17
CA TYR A 153 9.78 13.66 13.94
C TYR A 153 9.23 12.27 14.24
N GLY A 154 9.69 11.58 15.27
CA GLY A 154 9.15 10.29 15.70
C GLY A 154 7.67 10.33 16.06
N GLU A 155 7.22 11.37 16.77
CA GLU A 155 5.80 11.61 17.06
C GLU A 155 5.01 11.93 15.80
N PHE A 156 5.56 12.78 14.91
CA PHE A 156 4.95 13.09 13.62
C PHE A 156 4.83 11.85 12.72
N ALA A 157 5.87 11.01 12.68
CA ALA A 157 5.90 9.76 11.94
C ALA A 157 4.87 8.75 12.47
N ARG A 158 4.52 8.78 13.76
CA ARG A 158 3.42 7.97 14.30
C ARG A 158 2.08 8.32 13.65
N VAL A 159 1.81 9.62 13.46
CA VAL A 159 0.60 10.10 12.78
C VAL A 159 0.65 9.74 11.29
N GLY A 160 1.77 9.99 10.62
CA GLY A 160 1.94 9.66 9.20
C GLY A 160 1.82 8.14 8.92
N ALA A 161 2.32 7.30 9.83
CA ALA A 161 2.14 5.85 9.80
C ALA A 161 0.66 5.44 9.91
N GLY A 162 -0.13 6.14 10.74
CA GLY A 162 -1.58 5.96 10.80
C GLY A 162 -2.27 6.32 9.49
N VAL A 163 -1.89 7.43 8.86
CA VAL A 163 -2.40 7.82 7.53
C VAL A 163 -2.04 6.76 6.47
N PHE A 164 -0.80 6.27 6.49
CA PHE A 164 -0.37 5.19 5.59
C PHE A 164 -1.25 3.94 5.73
N LEU A 165 -1.54 3.50 6.96
CA LEU A 165 -2.39 2.35 7.23
C LEU A 165 -3.80 2.53 6.64
N ILE A 166 -4.39 3.72 6.76
CA ILE A 166 -5.70 4.03 6.17
C ILE A 166 -5.65 3.94 4.63
N LEU A 167 -4.62 4.52 4.00
CA LEU A 167 -4.44 4.44 2.55
C LEU A 167 -4.25 3.00 2.09
N GLN A 168 -3.37 2.25 2.76
CA GLN A 168 -3.11 0.85 2.47
C GLN A 168 -4.41 0.03 2.60
N LEU A 169 -5.20 0.29 3.63
CA LEU A 169 -6.46 -0.40 3.87
C LEU A 169 -7.49 -0.13 2.77
N VAL A 170 -7.65 1.12 2.35
CA VAL A 170 -8.54 1.47 1.23
C VAL A 170 -8.11 0.75 -0.04
N SER A 171 -6.81 0.68 -0.31
CA SER A 171 -6.25 -0.04 -1.46
C SER A 171 -6.52 -1.55 -1.38
N VAL A 172 -6.31 -2.18 -0.21
CA VAL A 172 -6.62 -3.61 0.01
C VAL A 172 -8.09 -3.91 -0.20
N ILE A 173 -9.00 -3.08 0.32
CA ILE A 173 -10.46 -3.29 0.13
C ILE A 173 -10.84 -3.18 -1.36
N GLN A 174 -10.20 -2.28 -2.11
CA GLN A 174 -10.46 -2.15 -3.55
C GLN A 174 -9.87 -3.32 -4.34
N PHE A 175 -8.70 -3.80 -3.95
CA PHE A 175 -8.15 -5.02 -4.47
C PHE A 175 -9.07 -6.22 -4.21
N ILE A 176 -9.64 -6.36 -3.00
CA ILE A 176 -10.64 -7.41 -2.69
C ILE A 176 -11.88 -7.26 -3.56
N ALA A 177 -12.36 -6.03 -3.79
CA ALA A 177 -13.52 -5.79 -4.66
C ALA A 177 -13.23 -6.12 -6.14
N TRP A 178 -12.05 -5.75 -6.63
CA TRP A 178 -11.57 -6.14 -7.96
C TRP A 178 -11.44 -7.66 -8.08
N TRP A 179 -10.89 -8.31 -7.06
CA TRP A 179 -10.72 -9.75 -6.99
C TRP A 179 -12.10 -10.45 -7.04
N ASN A 180 -13.07 -9.95 -6.28
CA ASN A 180 -14.45 -10.44 -6.34
C ASN A 180 -15.04 -10.34 -7.77
N LYS A 181 -14.89 -9.19 -8.44
CA LYS A 181 -15.37 -9.01 -9.82
C LYS A 181 -14.67 -9.94 -10.83
N TYR A 182 -13.38 -10.21 -10.63
CA TYR A 182 -12.60 -11.08 -11.50
C TYR A 182 -13.10 -12.53 -11.49
N TRP A 183 -13.40 -13.10 -10.32
CA TRP A 183 -13.95 -14.46 -10.22
C TRP A 183 -15.45 -14.54 -10.50
N MET A 184 -16.16 -13.42 -10.32
CA MET A 184 -17.61 -13.33 -10.54
C MET A 184 -17.99 -12.29 -11.61
N PRO A 185 -17.63 -12.52 -12.88
CA PRO A 185 -18.04 -11.62 -13.97
C PRO A 185 -19.55 -11.76 -14.28
N GLU A 186 -20.27 -10.64 -14.39
CA GLU A 186 -21.71 -10.55 -14.69
C GLU A 186 -22.14 -11.43 -15.89
N ALA A 187 -21.27 -11.57 -16.89
CA ALA A 187 -21.55 -12.22 -18.17
C ALA A 187 -21.72 -13.75 -18.09
N LYS A 188 -21.32 -14.42 -16.99
CA LYS A 188 -21.39 -15.90 -16.85
C LYS A 188 -22.27 -16.36 -15.68
N ARG A 189 -23.36 -15.62 -15.43
CA ARG A 189 -24.20 -15.71 -14.22
C ARG A 189 -24.73 -17.11 -13.84
N LYS A 190 -25.04 -18.01 -14.79
CA LYS A 190 -25.64 -19.34 -14.44
C LYS A 190 -24.64 -20.39 -13.97
N GLN A 191 -23.43 -20.46 -14.55
CA GLN A 191 -22.39 -21.44 -14.16
C GLN A 191 -21.39 -20.86 -13.13
N CYS A 192 -21.24 -19.53 -13.06
CA CYS A 192 -20.45 -18.86 -12.04
C CYS A 192 -21.17 -18.72 -10.68
N CYS A 193 -22.50 -18.87 -10.62
CA CYS A 193 -23.23 -18.78 -9.34
C CYS A 193 -22.82 -19.89 -8.36
N SER A 194 -22.63 -21.12 -8.84
CA SER A 194 -22.15 -22.24 -8.01
C SER A 194 -20.69 -22.03 -7.58
N LEU A 195 -19.82 -21.56 -8.47
CA LEU A 195 -18.41 -21.31 -8.17
C LEU A 195 -18.22 -20.18 -7.15
N GLY A 196 -18.98 -19.08 -7.28
CA GLY A 196 -18.96 -17.98 -6.32
C GLY A 196 -19.42 -18.39 -4.92
N LEU A 197 -20.49 -19.20 -4.84
CA LEU A 197 -20.98 -19.75 -3.59
C LEU A 197 -19.98 -20.72 -2.95
N ILE A 198 -19.35 -21.59 -3.75
CA ILE A 198 -18.30 -22.51 -3.27
C ILE A 198 -17.11 -21.70 -2.72
N MET A 199 -16.59 -20.75 -3.50
CA MET A 199 -15.46 -19.92 -3.06
C MET A 199 -15.79 -19.11 -1.81
N SER A 200 -16.99 -18.53 -1.75
CA SER A 200 -17.45 -17.82 -0.57
C SER A 200 -17.52 -18.73 0.65
N THR A 201 -18.02 -19.95 0.48
CA THR A 201 -18.11 -20.95 1.56
C THR A 201 -16.73 -21.31 2.07
N VAL A 202 -15.76 -21.51 1.17
CA VAL A 202 -14.36 -21.79 1.52
C VAL A 202 -13.77 -20.66 2.36
N PHE A 203 -13.93 -19.40 1.96
CA PHE A 203 -13.42 -18.27 2.74
C PHE A 203 -14.08 -18.14 4.12
N TYR A 204 -15.40 -18.36 4.23
CA TYR A 204 -16.08 -18.32 5.53
C TYR A 204 -15.65 -19.47 6.44
N VAL A 205 -15.57 -20.71 5.92
CA VAL A 205 -15.07 -21.86 6.67
C VAL A 205 -13.64 -21.61 7.14
N ALA A 206 -12.76 -21.13 6.27
CA ALA A 206 -11.39 -20.77 6.63
C ALA A 206 -11.34 -19.71 7.74
N SER A 207 -12.22 -18.70 7.67
CA SER A 207 -12.27 -17.63 8.68
C SER A 207 -12.76 -18.15 10.04
N VAL A 208 -13.78 -19.00 10.07
CA VAL A 208 -14.28 -19.65 11.31
C VAL A 208 -13.21 -20.59 11.88
N CYS A 209 -12.56 -21.40 11.05
CA CYS A 209 -11.43 -22.24 11.46
C CYS A 209 -10.29 -21.39 12.05
N GLY A 210 -9.99 -20.23 11.45
CA GLY A 210 -9.03 -19.26 11.95
C GLY A 210 -9.39 -18.75 13.35
N VAL A 211 -10.64 -18.33 13.58
CA VAL A 211 -11.12 -17.90 14.90
C VAL A 211 -10.97 -19.01 15.94
N VAL A 212 -11.40 -20.24 15.62
CA VAL A 212 -11.26 -21.40 16.52
C VAL A 212 -9.80 -21.69 16.84
N PHE A 213 -8.93 -21.62 15.83
CA PHE A 213 -7.49 -21.78 15.99
C PHE A 213 -6.89 -20.70 16.90
N LEU A 214 -7.30 -19.44 16.76
CA LEU A 214 -6.85 -18.35 17.63
C LEU A 214 -7.27 -18.58 19.08
N TYR A 215 -8.51 -18.99 19.35
CA TYR A 215 -8.94 -19.34 20.71
C TYR A 215 -8.09 -20.45 21.30
N LYS A 216 -7.86 -21.54 20.55
CA LYS A 216 -7.06 -22.67 21.05
C LYS A 216 -5.63 -22.30 21.40
N LEU A 217 -5.01 -21.39 20.63
CA LEU A 217 -3.61 -21.02 20.84
C LEU A 217 -3.39 -19.91 21.86
N TYR A 218 -4.25 -18.89 21.87
CA TYR A 218 -4.03 -17.64 22.62
C TYR A 218 -4.96 -17.48 23.83
N VAL A 219 -5.95 -18.37 24.00
CA VAL A 219 -6.85 -18.40 25.16
C VAL A 219 -6.66 -19.73 25.89
N ARG A 220 -5.55 -19.85 26.61
CA ARG A 220 -5.22 -21.04 27.42
C ARG A 220 -5.95 -21.07 28.77
N SER A 221 -6.28 -19.90 29.30
CA SER A 221 -7.00 -19.73 30.57
C SER A 221 -7.93 -18.52 30.52
N SER A 222 -8.88 -18.47 31.45
CA SER A 222 -9.82 -17.33 31.61
C SER A 222 -9.13 -16.01 31.95
N SER A 223 -7.86 -16.05 32.37
CA SER A 223 -7.07 -14.85 32.68
C SER A 223 -6.60 -14.08 31.43
N CYS A 224 -6.71 -14.65 30.22
CA CYS A 224 -6.31 -14.00 28.97
C CYS A 224 -7.41 -13.08 28.41
N THR A 225 -7.93 -12.17 29.24
CA THR A 225 -9.14 -11.38 28.95
C THR A 225 -9.00 -10.51 27.69
N LEU A 226 -7.83 -9.91 27.43
CA LEU A 226 -7.61 -9.11 26.23
C LEU A 226 -7.68 -9.94 24.94
N ASN A 227 -7.03 -11.11 24.92
CA ASN A 227 -7.07 -12.00 23.75
C ASN A 227 -8.49 -12.57 23.55
N ILE A 228 -9.20 -12.88 24.65
CA ILE A 228 -10.63 -13.25 24.59
C ILE A 228 -11.43 -12.12 23.93
N PHE A 229 -11.26 -10.88 24.39
CA PHE A 229 -11.98 -9.72 23.85
C PHE A 229 -11.70 -9.52 22.36
N PHE A 230 -10.43 -9.49 21.95
CA PHE A 230 -10.04 -9.29 20.55
C PHE A 230 -10.65 -10.36 19.64
N ILE A 231 -10.47 -11.65 19.96
CA ILE A 231 -10.95 -12.75 19.12
C ILE A 231 -12.49 -12.79 19.10
N SER A 232 -13.14 -12.54 20.24
CA SER A 232 -14.61 -12.49 20.32
C SER A 232 -15.18 -11.38 19.45
N TRP A 233 -14.57 -10.18 19.53
CA TRP A 233 -14.98 -9.03 18.75
C TRP A 233 -14.77 -9.24 17.26
N THR A 234 -13.64 -9.82 16.86
CA THR A 234 -13.40 -10.26 15.48
C THR A 234 -14.52 -11.19 15.00
N ALA A 235 -14.88 -12.21 15.78
CA ALA A 235 -15.98 -13.11 15.43
C ALA A 235 -17.33 -12.39 15.29
N THR A 236 -17.61 -11.40 16.14
CA THR A 236 -18.78 -10.52 16.00
C THR A 236 -18.74 -9.71 14.70
N LEU A 237 -17.60 -9.11 14.34
CA LEU A 237 -17.43 -8.37 13.09
C LEU A 237 -17.69 -9.26 11.87
N LEU A 238 -17.22 -10.51 11.89
CA LEU A 238 -17.51 -11.49 10.82
C LEU A 238 -19.01 -11.74 10.66
N LEU A 239 -19.72 -11.98 11.77
CA LEU A 239 -21.16 -12.20 11.76
C LEU A 239 -21.90 -10.98 11.21
N VAL A 240 -21.54 -9.77 11.67
CA VAL A 240 -22.14 -8.51 11.22
C VAL A 240 -21.91 -8.28 9.72
N MET A 241 -20.68 -8.49 9.23
CA MET A 241 -20.38 -8.37 7.80
C MET A 241 -21.18 -9.37 6.96
N MET A 242 -21.34 -10.61 7.43
CA MET A 242 -22.14 -11.63 6.76
C MET A 242 -23.62 -11.24 6.68
N LEU A 243 -24.22 -10.84 7.81
CA LEU A 243 -25.64 -10.46 7.88
C LEU A 243 -25.95 -9.26 6.98
N ILE A 244 -25.09 -8.23 7.00
CA ILE A 244 -25.28 -7.02 6.17
C ILE A 244 -25.12 -7.36 4.67
N SER A 245 -24.20 -8.27 4.33
CA SER A 245 -23.99 -8.68 2.94
C SER A 245 -25.17 -9.49 2.37
N LEU A 246 -25.86 -10.25 3.23
CA LEU A 246 -27.08 -11.01 2.91
C LEU A 246 -28.34 -10.14 2.88
N HIS A 247 -28.30 -8.94 3.46
CA HIS A 247 -29.47 -8.08 3.53
C HIS A 247 -29.99 -7.73 2.13
N SER A 248 -31.30 -7.89 1.92
CA SER A 248 -31.96 -7.79 0.61
C SER A 248 -31.70 -6.47 -0.12
N LYS A 249 -31.55 -5.36 0.62
CA LYS A 249 -31.22 -4.04 0.05
C LYS A 249 -29.78 -3.88 -0.42
N VAL A 250 -28.84 -4.71 0.05
CA VAL A 250 -27.41 -4.61 -0.27
C VAL A 250 -27.01 -5.62 -1.35
N ASN A 251 -27.43 -6.88 -1.17
CA ASN A 251 -27.27 -8.04 -2.08
C ASN A 251 -26.02 -8.02 -2.99
N ARG A 252 -24.83 -7.78 -2.43
CA ARG A 252 -23.55 -7.65 -3.16
C ARG A 252 -22.80 -8.96 -3.37
N GLY A 253 -23.43 -10.09 -3.04
CA GLY A 253 -22.82 -11.43 -3.09
C GLY A 253 -21.92 -11.72 -1.88
N LEU A 254 -21.90 -12.98 -1.45
CA LEU A 254 -21.21 -13.40 -0.23
C LEU A 254 -19.67 -13.46 -0.36
N LEU A 255 -19.14 -13.62 -1.57
CA LEU A 255 -17.70 -13.84 -1.79
C LEU A 255 -16.85 -12.68 -1.28
N SER A 256 -17.22 -11.43 -1.58
CA SER A 256 -16.50 -10.24 -1.08
C SER A 256 -16.44 -10.21 0.45
N SER A 257 -17.54 -10.55 1.12
CA SER A 257 -17.63 -10.57 2.58
C SER A 257 -16.85 -11.72 3.20
N GLY A 258 -16.78 -12.88 2.54
CA GLY A 258 -15.93 -14.00 2.95
C GLY A 258 -14.43 -13.67 2.85
N ILE A 259 -13.99 -13.05 1.76
CA ILE A 259 -12.60 -12.60 1.61
C ILE A 259 -12.25 -11.57 2.69
N MET A 260 -13.16 -10.62 2.94
CA MET A 260 -12.99 -9.62 3.99
C MET A 260 -12.94 -10.27 5.39
N ALA A 261 -13.79 -11.25 5.67
CA ALA A 261 -13.77 -12.01 6.92
C ALA A 261 -12.40 -12.68 7.14
N SER A 262 -11.83 -13.30 6.11
CA SER A 262 -10.48 -13.90 6.20
C SER A 262 -9.40 -12.85 6.48
N TYR A 263 -9.51 -11.68 5.85
CA TYR A 263 -8.58 -10.57 6.06
C TYR A 263 -8.65 -10.02 7.50
N VAL A 264 -9.85 -9.84 8.04
CA VAL A 264 -10.07 -9.37 9.43
C VAL A 264 -9.51 -10.40 10.43
N VAL A 265 -9.74 -11.70 10.23
CA VAL A 265 -9.12 -12.75 11.06
C VAL A 265 -7.58 -12.72 10.97
N PHE A 266 -7.03 -12.50 9.78
CA PHE A 266 -5.59 -12.34 9.59
C PHE A 266 -5.03 -11.11 10.33
N LEU A 267 -5.74 -9.98 10.30
CA LEU A 267 -5.34 -8.79 11.05
C LEU A 267 -5.36 -9.02 12.57
N CYS A 268 -6.41 -9.68 13.08
CA CYS A 268 -6.49 -10.08 14.49
C CYS A 268 -5.32 -10.99 14.87
N TRP A 269 -5.03 -12.01 14.06
CA TRP A 269 -3.88 -12.90 14.29
C TRP A 269 -2.55 -12.13 14.31
N SER A 270 -2.34 -11.23 13.34
CA SER A 270 -1.15 -10.38 13.26
C SER A 270 -1.01 -9.46 14.48
N ALA A 271 -2.12 -8.98 15.04
CA ALA A 271 -2.14 -8.14 16.23
C ALA A 271 -1.78 -8.92 17.50
N ILE A 272 -2.37 -10.10 17.70
CA ILE A 272 -2.08 -10.95 18.86
C ILE A 272 -0.64 -11.48 18.80
N ARG A 273 -0.11 -11.78 17.61
CA ARG A 273 1.31 -12.11 17.41
C ARG A 273 2.28 -10.99 17.78
N SER A 274 1.79 -9.75 17.84
CA SER A 274 2.56 -8.58 18.27
C SER A 274 2.51 -8.35 19.78
N GLU A 275 1.73 -9.12 20.52
CA GLU A 275 1.70 -9.08 21.99
C GLU A 275 3.11 -9.37 22.55
N PRO A 276 3.60 -8.62 23.54
CA PRO A 276 4.85 -8.97 24.21
C PRO A 276 4.77 -10.37 24.83
N VAL A 277 5.92 -11.05 24.94
CA VAL A 277 5.98 -12.39 25.51
C VAL A 277 5.38 -12.42 26.92
N GLY A 278 4.46 -13.34 27.14
CA GLY A 278 3.66 -13.42 28.35
C GLY A 278 2.89 -14.74 28.43
N ARG A 279 2.10 -14.90 29.48
CA ARG A 279 1.37 -16.14 29.79
C ARG A 279 0.40 -16.57 28.67
N CYS A 280 -0.12 -15.61 27.91
CA CYS A 280 -1.13 -15.83 26.87
C CYS A 280 -0.54 -16.03 25.46
N SER A 281 0.77 -15.82 25.30
CA SER A 281 1.45 -16.03 24.02
C SER A 281 2.03 -17.46 23.94
N PRO A 282 1.81 -18.20 22.85
CA PRO A 282 2.43 -19.50 22.61
C PRO A 282 3.94 -19.38 22.33
N GLN A 283 4.46 -18.16 22.17
CA GLN A 283 5.87 -17.90 21.91
C GLN A 283 6.70 -18.14 23.18
N LYS A 284 7.42 -19.28 23.22
CA LYS A 284 8.43 -19.54 24.25
C LYS A 284 9.58 -18.54 24.10
N GLU A 285 10.14 -18.06 25.21
CA GLU A 285 11.39 -17.30 25.20
C GLU A 285 12.53 -18.19 24.69
N THR A 286 12.85 -18.10 23.40
CA THR A 286 14.08 -18.69 22.86
C THR A 286 15.25 -17.77 23.19
N ILE A 287 15.80 -17.95 24.39
CA ILE A 287 17.06 -17.35 24.81
C ILE A 287 18.19 -18.05 24.02
N GLY A 288 18.75 -17.38 23.01
CA GLY A 288 20.13 -17.64 22.58
C GLY A 288 20.39 -18.29 21.22
N HIS A 289 19.39 -18.76 20.46
CA HIS A 289 19.59 -19.20 19.07
C HIS A 289 18.66 -18.44 18.12
N HIS A 290 19.24 -17.64 17.23
CA HIS A 290 18.47 -17.00 16.16
C HIS A 290 18.18 -18.05 15.10
N ASP A 291 17.03 -18.71 15.20
CA ASP A 291 16.58 -19.64 14.17
C ASP A 291 16.52 -18.91 12.83
N TRP A 292 17.05 -19.54 11.77
CA TRP A 292 16.95 -19.04 10.39
C TRP A 292 15.51 -18.66 9.99
N VAL A 293 14.52 -19.30 10.61
CA VAL A 293 13.09 -19.00 10.49
C VAL A 293 12.74 -17.58 10.96
N THR A 294 13.36 -17.08 12.03
CA THR A 294 13.13 -15.72 12.55
C THR A 294 13.70 -14.68 11.60
N VAL A 295 14.92 -14.91 11.10
CA VAL A 295 15.57 -14.05 10.09
C VAL A 295 14.73 -14.01 8.82
N LEU A 296 14.29 -15.17 8.33
CA LEU A 296 13.44 -15.27 7.15
C LEU A 296 12.11 -14.53 7.35
N SER A 297 11.45 -14.72 8.49
CA SER A 297 10.19 -14.06 8.81
C SER A 297 10.34 -12.53 8.87
N PHE A 298 11.45 -12.04 9.41
CA PHE A 298 11.76 -10.63 9.46
C PHE A 298 11.98 -10.03 8.06
N LEU A 299 12.77 -10.69 7.20
CA LEU A 299 12.99 -10.26 5.81
C LEU A 299 11.69 -10.29 5.00
N MET A 300 10.88 -11.33 5.17
CA MET A 300 9.54 -11.40 4.57
C MET A 300 8.65 -10.23 5.03
N GLY A 301 8.75 -9.82 6.30
CA GLY A 301 8.09 -8.63 6.82
C GLY A 301 8.51 -7.35 6.09
N ILE A 302 9.82 -7.12 5.92
CA ILE A 302 10.34 -5.98 5.13
C ILE A 302 9.80 -6.03 3.70
N CYS A 303 9.89 -7.17 3.03
CA CYS A 303 9.38 -7.34 1.67
C CYS A 303 7.87 -7.06 1.59
N ALA A 304 7.08 -7.52 2.56
CA ALA A 304 5.64 -7.27 2.62
C ALA A 304 5.33 -5.77 2.75
N ILE A 305 6.08 -5.02 3.55
CA ILE A 305 5.89 -3.57 3.72
C ILE A 305 6.26 -2.81 2.45
N VAL A 306 7.37 -3.19 1.81
CA VAL A 306 7.79 -2.60 0.52
C VAL A 306 6.73 -2.88 -0.55
N MET A 307 6.23 -4.11 -0.63
CA MET A 307 5.18 -4.48 -1.58
C MET A 307 3.85 -3.77 -1.29
N ALA A 308 3.47 -3.64 -0.02
CA ALA A 308 2.29 -2.88 0.37
C ALA A 308 2.42 -1.41 -0.05
N THR A 309 3.55 -0.77 0.25
CA THR A 309 3.85 0.61 -0.14
C THR A 309 3.81 0.78 -1.65
N PHE A 310 4.45 -0.14 -2.40
CA PHE A 310 4.48 -0.12 -3.85
C PHE A 310 3.07 -0.29 -4.45
N SER A 311 2.32 -1.29 -3.98
CA SER A 311 0.96 -1.59 -4.44
C SER A 311 0.01 -0.43 -4.15
N THR A 312 0.05 0.13 -2.95
CA THR A 312 -0.78 1.29 -2.59
C THR A 312 -0.36 2.52 -3.39
N GLY A 313 0.94 2.72 -3.67
CA GLY A 313 1.41 3.87 -4.43
C GLY A 313 0.98 3.87 -5.91
N ILE A 314 0.83 2.70 -6.53
CA ILE A 314 0.35 2.59 -7.92
C ILE A 314 -1.18 2.62 -8.03
N ASP A 315 -1.89 2.39 -6.92
CA ASP A 315 -3.35 2.32 -6.86
C ASP A 315 -3.98 3.70 -6.68
N SER A 316 -3.55 4.69 -7.46
CA SER A 316 -4.08 6.07 -7.37
C SER A 316 -5.55 6.18 -7.79
N GLU A 317 -6.00 5.30 -8.68
CA GLU A 317 -7.39 5.27 -9.19
C GLU A 317 -8.40 5.00 -8.08
N SER A 318 -7.99 4.24 -7.06
CA SER A 318 -8.79 3.95 -5.88
C SER A 318 -9.18 5.20 -5.07
N PHE A 319 -8.47 6.31 -5.25
CA PHE A 319 -8.66 7.56 -4.51
C PHE A 319 -9.24 8.69 -5.36
N GLN A 320 -9.61 8.42 -6.61
CA GLN A 320 -10.28 9.41 -7.46
C GLN A 320 -11.77 9.50 -7.11
N PHE A 321 -12.20 10.67 -6.62
CA PHE A 321 -13.60 10.94 -6.26
C PHE A 321 -14.51 11.18 -7.48
N ARG A 322 -13.94 11.38 -8.68
CA ARG A 322 -14.67 11.62 -9.93
C ARG A 322 -14.02 10.80 -11.04
N LYS A 323 -14.80 9.90 -11.66
CA LYS A 323 -14.36 8.94 -12.68
C LYS A 323 -14.63 9.42 -14.12
N ASP A 324 -14.93 10.70 -14.30
CA ASP A 324 -15.62 11.19 -15.50
C ASP A 324 -14.69 11.57 -16.68
N GLU A 325 -13.36 11.48 -16.53
CA GLU A 325 -12.41 11.78 -17.61
C GLU A 325 -11.96 10.47 -18.30
N ALA A 326 -12.28 10.32 -19.58
CA ALA A 326 -11.77 9.22 -20.40
C ALA A 326 -10.24 9.32 -20.49
N GLN A 327 -9.54 8.23 -20.19
CA GLN A 327 -8.07 8.20 -20.18
C GLN A 327 -7.54 8.29 -21.61
N GLU A 328 -6.73 9.32 -21.89
CA GLU A 328 -6.12 9.55 -23.20
C GLU A 328 -4.83 8.73 -23.36
N GLY A 329 -4.42 8.49 -24.61
CA GLY A 329 -3.27 7.62 -24.92
C GLY A 329 -1.94 8.10 -24.33
N ASP A 330 -1.79 9.41 -24.14
CA ASP A 330 -0.60 10.09 -23.61
C ASP A 330 -0.65 10.35 -22.09
N ASP A 331 -1.70 9.90 -21.41
CA ASP A 331 -1.82 10.02 -19.96
C ASP A 331 -0.79 9.15 -19.23
N ILE A 332 -0.35 9.65 -18.08
CA ILE A 332 0.56 8.90 -17.21
C ILE A 332 -0.09 7.61 -16.68
N PRO A 333 0.68 6.51 -16.53
CA PRO A 333 0.12 5.20 -16.15
C PRO A 333 -0.37 5.11 -14.70
N TYR A 334 0.06 6.03 -13.84
CA TYR A 334 -0.36 6.16 -12.43
C TYR A 334 -0.02 7.59 -11.97
N LYS A 335 -0.70 8.12 -10.96
CA LYS A 335 -0.45 9.49 -10.49
C LYS A 335 0.89 9.55 -9.73
N TYR A 336 1.92 10.14 -10.35
CA TYR A 336 3.28 10.22 -9.79
C TYR A 336 3.34 10.88 -8.40
N GLY A 337 2.60 11.97 -8.20
CA GLY A 337 2.52 12.62 -6.89
C GLY A 337 1.98 11.67 -5.81
N PHE A 338 0.86 10.98 -6.08
CA PHE A 338 0.29 10.04 -5.12
C PHE A 338 1.25 8.89 -4.79
N PHE A 339 1.91 8.34 -5.81
CA PHE A 339 2.95 7.32 -5.63
C PHE A 339 4.04 7.77 -4.65
N HIS A 340 4.63 8.95 -4.86
CA HIS A 340 5.69 9.47 -4.00
C HIS A 340 5.19 9.84 -2.59
N LEU A 341 3.95 10.35 -2.47
CA LEU A 341 3.33 10.60 -1.17
C LEU A 341 3.19 9.30 -0.36
N VAL A 342 2.70 8.22 -0.99
CA VAL A 342 2.58 6.91 -0.33
C VAL A 342 3.93 6.38 0.11
N PHE A 343 4.99 6.53 -0.69
CA PHE A 343 6.35 6.14 -0.29
C PHE A 343 6.89 6.98 0.88
N SER A 344 6.61 8.28 0.90
CA SER A 344 7.00 9.15 2.03
C SER A 344 6.30 8.75 3.34
N LEU A 345 5.00 8.43 3.29
CA LEU A 345 4.24 7.93 4.43
C LEU A 345 4.66 6.49 4.81
N GLY A 346 5.01 5.67 3.81
CA GLY A 346 5.58 4.34 4.00
C GLY A 346 6.91 4.36 4.74
N ALA A 347 7.75 5.39 4.52
CA ALA A 347 9.00 5.58 5.26
C ALA A 347 8.76 5.83 6.76
N MET A 348 7.71 6.59 7.09
CA MET A 348 7.28 6.81 8.47
C MET A 348 6.71 5.54 9.10
N TYR A 349 5.83 4.84 8.37
CA TYR A 349 5.25 3.57 8.80
C TYR A 349 6.34 2.55 9.11
N PHE A 350 7.26 2.31 8.18
CA PHE A 350 8.35 1.37 8.39
C PHE A 350 9.22 1.69 9.61
N ALA A 351 9.53 2.98 9.84
CA ALA A 351 10.23 3.40 11.05
C ALA A 351 9.48 2.98 12.31
N MET A 352 8.17 3.26 12.36
CA MET A 352 7.33 2.87 13.50
C MET A 352 7.35 1.36 13.73
N LEU A 353 7.34 0.55 12.67
CA LEU A 353 7.41 -0.91 12.80
C LEU A 353 8.76 -1.37 13.37
N LEU A 354 9.87 -0.81 12.88
CA LEU A 354 11.20 -1.15 13.36
C LEU A 354 11.45 -0.76 14.81
N ILE A 355 10.77 0.28 15.31
CA ILE A 355 10.88 0.74 16.71
C ILE A 355 9.71 0.26 17.59
N ASN A 356 8.88 -0.65 17.10
CA ASN A 356 7.71 -1.20 17.79
C ASN A 356 6.71 -0.13 18.29
N TRP A 357 6.52 0.94 17.52
CA TRP A 357 5.63 2.07 17.83
C TRP A 357 5.95 2.81 19.13
N ASN A 358 7.14 2.60 19.71
CA ASN A 358 7.52 3.17 20.99
C ASN A 358 8.92 3.80 20.92
N LEU A 359 8.97 5.12 21.05
CA LEU A 359 10.20 5.92 20.95
C LEU A 359 11.17 5.65 22.11
N ASN A 360 10.65 5.22 23.26
CA ASN A 360 11.41 5.08 24.51
C ASN A 360 11.82 3.63 24.81
N SER A 361 11.35 2.65 24.03
CA SER A 361 11.61 1.23 24.32
C SER A 361 12.87 0.71 23.64
N SER A 362 13.57 -0.21 24.30
CA SER A 362 14.70 -0.94 23.70
C SER A 362 14.17 -2.06 22.80
N THR A 363 14.38 -1.97 21.49
CA THR A 363 13.96 -3.00 20.53
C THR A 363 14.85 -4.25 20.58
N ARG A 364 14.25 -5.43 20.43
CA ARG A 364 14.97 -6.72 20.31
C ARG A 364 15.54 -6.87 18.89
N LYS A 365 16.68 -7.53 18.76
CA LYS A 365 17.25 -7.85 17.43
C LYS A 365 16.31 -8.79 16.67
N TRP A 366 16.24 -8.64 15.35
CA TRP A 366 15.40 -9.46 14.47
C TRP A 366 13.90 -9.48 14.82
N SER A 367 13.42 -8.49 15.57
CA SER A 367 11.99 -8.28 15.83
C SER A 367 11.47 -7.08 15.06
N ILE A 368 10.23 -7.14 14.60
CA ILE A 368 9.47 -6.02 14.07
C ILE A 368 8.10 -6.07 14.75
N ASP A 369 7.53 -4.91 15.07
CA ASP A 369 6.15 -4.82 15.57
C ASP A 369 5.85 -5.62 16.85
N VAL A 370 6.80 -5.79 17.77
CA VAL A 370 6.54 -6.52 19.03
C VAL A 370 6.37 -5.53 20.19
N GLY A 371 5.16 -5.46 20.73
CA GLY A 371 4.79 -4.62 21.87
C GLY A 371 3.32 -4.23 21.86
N TRP A 372 2.79 -3.83 23.03
CA TRP A 372 1.38 -3.45 23.18
C TRP A 372 0.93 -2.34 22.23
N ALA A 373 1.79 -1.36 21.95
CA ALA A 373 1.48 -0.29 21.01
C ALA A 373 1.22 -0.84 19.60
N SER A 374 2.06 -1.76 19.13
CA SER A 374 1.88 -2.44 17.85
C SER A 374 0.59 -3.29 17.82
N THR A 375 0.32 -4.05 18.89
CA THR A 375 -0.92 -4.83 19.03
C THR A 375 -2.15 -3.94 18.87
N TRP A 376 -2.22 -2.83 19.60
CA TRP A 376 -3.37 -1.92 19.52
C TRP A 376 -3.51 -1.25 18.17
N VAL A 377 -2.42 -0.81 17.54
CA VAL A 377 -2.46 -0.23 16.18
C VAL A 377 -3.04 -1.23 15.18
N LYS A 378 -2.65 -2.50 15.26
CA LYS A 378 -3.16 -3.55 14.38
C LYS A 378 -4.63 -3.89 14.64
N ILE A 379 -5.07 -3.94 15.91
CA ILE A 379 -6.49 -4.13 16.28
C ILE A 379 -7.34 -2.95 15.80
N ILE A 380 -6.88 -1.72 15.98
CA ILE A 380 -7.60 -0.53 15.49
C ILE A 380 -7.66 -0.56 13.96
N ASN A 381 -6.58 -0.97 13.28
CA ASN A 381 -6.57 -1.13 11.83
C ASN A 381 -7.58 -2.18 11.35
N GLU A 382 -7.75 -3.28 12.10
CA GLU A 382 -8.79 -4.29 11.85
C GLU A 382 -10.20 -3.69 11.98
N TRP A 383 -10.47 -2.92 13.04
CA TRP A 383 -11.78 -2.30 13.23
C TRP A 383 -12.09 -1.28 12.14
N LEU A 384 -11.11 -0.46 11.76
CA LEU A 384 -11.23 0.46 10.63
C LEU A 384 -11.46 -0.29 9.32
N ALA A 385 -10.83 -1.45 9.12
CA ALA A 385 -11.04 -2.30 7.95
C ALA A 385 -12.50 -2.72 7.84
N ALA A 386 -13.04 -3.31 8.91
CA ALA A 386 -14.44 -3.71 8.98
C ALA A 386 -15.37 -2.51 8.78
N ALA A 387 -15.10 -1.38 9.45
CA ALA A 387 -15.94 -0.18 9.37
C ALA A 387 -15.99 0.40 7.94
N ILE A 388 -14.83 0.55 7.27
CA ILE A 388 -14.76 1.06 5.89
C ILE A 388 -15.46 0.10 4.93
N TYR A 389 -15.28 -1.21 5.12
CA TYR A 389 -15.97 -2.21 4.30
C TYR A 389 -17.49 -2.14 4.46
N LEU A 390 -17.99 -2.12 5.70
CA LEU A 390 -19.42 -1.99 5.99
C LEU A 390 -19.98 -0.68 5.43
N TRP A 391 -19.26 0.43 5.59
CA TRP A 391 -19.67 1.71 4.99
C TRP A 391 -19.76 1.64 3.47
N LYS A 392 -18.84 0.95 2.79
CA LYS A 392 -18.92 0.75 1.33
C LYS A 392 -20.14 -0.06 0.91
N LEU A 393 -20.59 -1.01 1.72
CA LEU A 393 -21.82 -1.77 1.46
C LEU A 393 -23.09 -0.94 1.70
N ILE A 394 -23.12 -0.15 2.76
CA ILE A 394 -24.31 0.59 3.22
C ILE A 394 -24.50 1.92 2.46
N SER A 395 -23.41 2.62 2.12
CA SER A 395 -23.43 3.96 1.53
C SER A 395 -24.32 4.10 0.27
N PRO A 396 -24.28 3.17 -0.70
CA PRO A 396 -25.18 3.23 -1.86
C PRO A 396 -26.66 3.16 -1.49
N VAL A 397 -27.02 2.30 -0.52
CA VAL A 397 -28.41 2.10 -0.07
C VAL A 397 -28.93 3.34 0.63
N VAL A 398 -28.11 3.94 1.50
CA VAL A 398 -28.47 5.19 2.22
C VAL A 398 -28.64 6.35 1.24
N ARG A 399 -27.77 6.45 0.22
CA ARG A 399 -27.88 7.49 -0.81
C ARG A 399 -29.14 7.32 -1.67
N GLN A 400 -29.46 6.09 -2.09
CA GLN A 400 -30.67 5.81 -2.86
C GLN A 400 -31.95 6.10 -2.08
N ALA A 401 -32.00 5.75 -0.79
CA ALA A 401 -33.13 6.08 0.06
C ALA A 401 -33.36 7.60 0.17
N LYS A 402 -32.28 8.38 0.27
CA LYS A 402 -32.35 9.85 0.33
C LYS A 402 -32.84 10.48 -0.98
N VAL A 403 -32.48 9.91 -2.13
CA VAL A 403 -32.98 10.37 -3.44
C VAL A 403 -34.46 10.05 -3.60
N ALA A 404 -34.91 8.87 -3.17
CA ALA A 404 -36.32 8.47 -3.20
C ALA A 404 -37.19 9.37 -2.31
N ASP A 405 -36.68 9.78 -1.14
CA ASP A 405 -37.39 10.67 -0.20
C ASP A 405 -37.44 12.14 -0.69
N GLN A 406 -36.55 12.53 -1.61
CA GLN A 406 -36.51 13.87 -2.22
C GLN A 406 -37.39 14.02 -3.47
N GLY A 407 -38.15 12.99 -3.87
CA GLY A 407 -39.18 13.10 -4.90
C GLY A 407 -38.68 13.53 -6.28
N VAL A 408 -37.43 13.25 -6.64
CA VAL A 408 -36.91 13.53 -7.98
C VAL A 408 -37.40 12.42 -8.92
N PRO A 409 -38.20 12.72 -9.98
CA PRO A 409 -38.72 11.69 -10.89
C PRO A 409 -37.58 10.99 -11.65
N ASP A 410 -37.75 9.68 -11.85
CA ASP A 410 -36.84 8.76 -12.53
C ASP A 410 -36.41 9.22 -13.94
N ILE A 411 -35.36 10.05 -14.03
CA ILE A 411 -34.71 10.38 -15.32
C ILE A 411 -33.21 10.04 -15.31
N VAL A 412 -32.61 9.63 -14.19
CA VAL A 412 -31.15 9.37 -14.10
C VAL A 412 -30.82 7.90 -13.78
N ALA A 413 -31.66 6.95 -14.21
CA ALA A 413 -31.41 5.51 -14.06
C ALA A 413 -30.73 4.84 -15.27
N THR A 414 -30.06 5.63 -16.12
CA THR A 414 -29.19 5.13 -17.19
C THR A 414 -28.00 6.06 -17.37
N LEU A 415 -27.01 5.94 -16.48
CA LEU A 415 -25.58 6.24 -16.62
C LEU A 415 -24.90 5.79 -15.30
#